data_AF-A0A8S2FQ12-F1
#
_entry.id   AF-A0A8S2FQ12-F1
#
_cell.length_a   1.000
_cell.length_b   1.000
_cell.length_c   1.000
_cell.angle_alpha   90.00
_cell.angle_beta   90.00
_cell.angle_gamma   90.00
#
_symmetry.space_group_name_H-M   'P 1'
#
loop_
_entity.id
_entity.type
_entity.pdbx_description
1 polymer ?
#
loop_
_entity_poly.entity_id
_entity_poly.type
_entity_poly.pdbx_seq_one_letter_code
_entity_poly.pdbx_strand_id
1 'polypeptide(L)'
;PRDKATLDLDAVRPHNYTQFFMGTKGFKHMLLGVVRRGIFYNYRYGNIYGNISQEQIDSANDAIKLKYYGAHIHNPADIESIDEIQQGDAEYLVELTEFKQNIANYLSELHHTKLRTLANLIHYNNKHKALEFSEYMPDQIVFEDAQNTTGYNSLEYQAALATCLRLGRTQGIDRTLEKYNLDALIMTGDSAPSAAAIAGYPIMSVPLGYLTENNGINKTIAGTPYGLLFTGRA
;
A
#
# COMPACT_ATOMS: atom_id res chain seq x y z
N PRO A 1 -7.89 -26.38 2.69
CA PRO A 1 -7.78 -25.21 1.77
C PRO A 1 -6.39 -25.16 1.16
N ARG A 2 -6.23 -24.78 -0.12
CA ARG A 2 -4.90 -24.63 -0.76
C ARG A 2 -4.14 -23.42 -0.21
N ASP A 3 -4.86 -22.37 0.16
CA ASP A 3 -4.31 -21.19 0.81
C ASP A 3 -4.60 -21.23 2.31
N LYS A 4 -3.55 -21.26 3.12
CA LYS A 4 -3.66 -21.26 4.58
C LYS A 4 -4.15 -19.93 5.12
N ALA A 5 -3.89 -18.82 4.43
CA ALA A 5 -4.32 -17.48 4.86
C ALA A 5 -5.86 -17.32 4.89
N THR A 6 -6.59 -18.24 4.25
CA THR A 6 -8.06 -18.23 4.21
C THR A 6 -8.73 -19.12 5.25
N LEU A 7 -7.98 -19.90 6.01
CA LEU A 7 -8.54 -20.93 6.90
C LEU A 7 -9.46 -20.36 7.99
N ASP A 8 -9.17 -19.14 8.46
CA ASP A 8 -9.89 -18.53 9.58
C ASP A 8 -10.90 -17.44 9.15
N LEU A 9 -11.07 -17.21 7.83
CA LEU A 9 -11.83 -16.07 7.31
C LEU A 9 -13.33 -16.34 7.15
N ASP A 10 -13.74 -17.61 6.99
CA ASP A 10 -15.13 -17.96 6.66
C ASP A 10 -16.11 -17.71 7.82
N ALA A 11 -15.63 -17.69 9.07
CA ALA A 11 -16.48 -17.48 10.24
C ALA A 11 -16.87 -16.00 10.48
N VAL A 12 -16.09 -15.06 9.94
CA VAL A 12 -16.21 -13.61 10.21
C VAL A 12 -16.62 -12.79 8.98
N ARG A 13 -16.57 -13.37 7.77
CA ARG A 13 -16.91 -12.68 6.52
C ARG A 13 -18.43 -12.62 6.29
N PRO A 14 -19.01 -11.43 6.04
CA PRO A 14 -20.39 -11.33 5.58
C PRO A 14 -20.61 -12.06 4.24
N HIS A 15 -21.67 -12.86 4.13
CA HIS A 15 -22.03 -13.54 2.88
C HIS A 15 -22.48 -12.59 1.75
N ASN A 16 -22.89 -11.36 2.10
CA ASN A 16 -23.33 -10.36 1.15
C ASN A 16 -22.90 -8.95 1.60
N TYR A 17 -21.95 -8.34 0.90
CA TYR A 17 -21.49 -6.98 1.22
C TYR A 17 -22.47 -5.88 0.74
N THR A 18 -23.38 -6.17 -0.19
CA THR A 18 -24.35 -5.16 -0.68
C THR A 18 -25.36 -4.73 0.36
N GLN A 19 -25.56 -5.53 1.41
CA GLN A 19 -26.43 -5.18 2.53
C GLN A 19 -25.94 -3.94 3.31
N PHE A 20 -24.65 -3.62 3.20
CA PHE A 20 -24.05 -2.43 3.82
C PHE A 20 -24.14 -1.19 2.93
N PHE A 21 -24.70 -1.30 1.71
CA PHE A 21 -24.81 -0.17 0.80
C PHE A 21 -25.92 0.79 1.26
N MET A 22 -25.50 1.92 1.82
CA MET A 22 -26.39 2.97 2.32
C MET A 22 -26.28 4.29 1.54
N GLY A 23 -25.54 4.30 0.42
CA GLY A 23 -25.19 5.52 -0.29
C GLY A 23 -24.53 6.54 0.64
N THR A 24 -24.86 7.83 0.48
CA THR A 24 -24.32 8.90 1.33
C THR A 24 -24.75 8.81 2.79
N LYS A 25 -25.85 8.11 3.10
CA LYS A 25 -26.31 7.93 4.49
C LYS A 25 -25.36 7.04 5.30
N GLY A 26 -24.52 6.25 4.65
CA GLY A 26 -23.52 5.41 5.32
C GLY A 26 -22.51 6.23 6.13
N PHE A 27 -22.27 7.49 5.77
CA PHE A 27 -21.36 8.39 6.49
C PHE A 27 -21.94 8.98 7.78
N LYS A 28 -23.25 8.89 7.99
CA LYS A 28 -23.90 9.51 9.14
C LYS A 28 -23.35 8.89 10.43
N HIS A 29 -22.81 9.73 11.31
CA HIS A 29 -22.17 9.37 12.58
C HIS A 29 -20.81 8.67 12.48
N MET A 30 -20.28 8.41 11.27
CA MET A 30 -18.93 7.84 11.15
C MET A 30 -17.88 8.81 11.72
N LEU A 31 -16.95 8.29 12.49
CA LEU A 31 -15.79 8.99 13.03
C LEU A 31 -14.60 8.73 12.09
N LEU A 32 -14.25 9.70 11.25
CA LEU A 32 -13.25 9.54 10.20
C LEU A 32 -12.04 10.43 10.46
N GLY A 33 -10.83 9.87 10.35
CA GLY A 33 -9.58 10.61 10.44
C GLY A 33 -9.01 10.93 9.07
N VAL A 34 -8.65 12.18 8.79
CA VAL A 34 -7.92 12.55 7.57
C VAL A 34 -6.43 12.60 7.88
N VAL A 35 -5.67 11.67 7.33
CA VAL A 35 -4.22 11.60 7.46
C VAL A 35 -3.59 12.66 6.54
N ARG A 36 -2.64 13.44 7.06
CA ARG A 36 -1.96 14.54 6.35
C ARG A 36 -0.45 14.33 6.23
N ARG A 37 0.17 13.58 7.13
CA ARG A 37 1.61 13.29 7.13
C ARG A 37 1.94 11.98 6.42
N GLY A 38 3.11 11.92 5.77
CA GLY A 38 3.65 10.71 5.15
C GLY A 38 2.80 10.14 4.01
N ILE A 39 1.88 10.94 3.47
CA ILE A 39 0.99 10.53 2.37
C ILE A 39 1.44 11.15 1.05
N PHE A 40 2.36 12.11 1.13
CA PHE A 40 2.84 12.93 0.04
C PHE A 40 4.22 12.50 -0.46
N TYR A 41 4.47 11.19 -0.53
CA TYR A 41 5.74 10.69 -1.04
C TYR A 41 5.73 10.74 -2.58
N ASN A 42 6.56 11.61 -3.15
CA ASN A 42 6.74 11.70 -4.60
C ASN A 42 7.92 10.79 -5.01
N TYR A 43 7.60 9.57 -5.46
CA TYR A 43 8.59 8.63 -5.98
C TYR A 43 9.39 9.19 -7.17
N ARG A 44 8.86 10.21 -7.85
CA ARG A 44 9.44 10.78 -9.08
C ARG A 44 10.62 11.71 -8.85
N TYR A 45 10.90 12.16 -7.61
CA TYR A 45 11.93 13.17 -7.35
C TYR A 45 12.89 12.87 -6.17
N GLY A 46 12.82 11.68 -5.55
CA GLY A 46 13.81 11.25 -4.56
C GLY A 46 13.95 12.17 -3.34
N ASN A 47 12.92 12.96 -3.02
CA ASN A 47 12.96 13.96 -1.95
C ASN A 47 11.75 13.80 -1.03
N ILE A 48 12.03 13.49 0.25
CA ILE A 48 11.05 13.21 1.33
C ILE A 48 10.15 14.43 1.61
N TYR A 49 10.57 15.62 1.16
CA TYR A 49 9.84 16.88 1.30
C TYR A 49 9.52 17.53 -0.05
N GLY A 50 9.71 16.79 -1.16
CA GLY A 50 9.56 17.28 -2.51
C GLY A 50 8.10 17.34 -2.94
N ASN A 51 7.47 18.48 -2.63
CA ASN A 51 6.28 19.00 -3.32
C ASN A 51 5.03 18.10 -3.26
N ILE A 52 4.22 18.30 -2.21
CA ILE A 52 2.84 17.80 -2.14
C ILE A 52 2.12 18.17 -3.45
N SER A 53 1.64 17.19 -4.21
CA SER A 53 0.92 17.51 -5.44
C SER A 53 -0.40 18.19 -5.08
N GLN A 54 -0.87 19.09 -5.94
CA GLN A 54 -2.16 19.75 -5.75
C GLN A 54 -3.30 18.73 -5.58
N GLU A 55 -3.19 17.58 -6.27
CA GLU A 55 -4.06 16.43 -6.12
C GLU A 55 -4.22 15.98 -4.68
N GLN A 56 -3.11 15.81 -3.98
CA GLN A 56 -3.12 15.25 -2.64
C GLN A 56 -3.73 16.24 -1.64
N ILE A 57 -3.52 17.54 -1.87
CA ILE A 57 -4.17 18.63 -1.13
C ILE A 57 -5.68 18.63 -1.39
N ASP A 58 -6.08 18.60 -2.66
CA ASP A 58 -7.47 18.66 -3.08
C ASP A 58 -8.25 17.44 -2.58
N SER A 59 -7.68 16.24 -2.72
CA SER A 59 -8.23 15.00 -2.18
C SER A 59 -8.46 15.10 -0.67
N ALA A 60 -7.45 15.57 0.08
CA ALA A 60 -7.55 15.65 1.53
C ALA A 60 -8.51 16.77 1.98
N ASN A 61 -8.67 17.84 1.20
CA ASN A 61 -9.67 18.88 1.43
C ASN A 61 -11.09 18.36 1.14
N ASP A 62 -11.24 17.56 0.10
CA ASP A 62 -12.50 16.94 -0.29
C ASP A 62 -12.94 15.88 0.71
N ALA A 63 -12.01 15.14 1.31
CA ALA A 63 -12.30 14.23 2.42
C ALA A 63 -13.05 14.93 3.57
N ILE A 64 -12.70 16.17 3.91
CA ILE A 64 -13.38 16.93 4.98
C ILE A 64 -14.85 17.19 4.62
N LYS A 65 -15.21 17.28 3.33
CA LYS A 65 -16.59 17.54 2.89
C LYS A 65 -17.55 16.40 3.27
N LEU A 66 -17.04 15.21 3.65
CA LEU A 66 -17.86 14.14 4.20
C LEU A 66 -18.65 14.55 5.46
N LYS A 67 -18.23 15.63 6.16
CA LYS A 67 -19.03 16.23 7.24
C LYS A 67 -20.43 16.67 6.82
N TYR A 68 -20.62 17.06 5.55
CA TYR A 68 -21.93 17.43 5.02
C TYR A 68 -22.88 16.24 4.87
N TYR A 69 -22.36 15.01 4.90
CA TYR A 69 -23.13 13.77 4.94
C TYR A 69 -23.28 13.20 6.36
N GLY A 70 -22.85 13.95 7.39
CA GLY A 70 -23.03 13.60 8.80
C GLY A 70 -21.85 12.85 9.44
N ALA A 71 -20.70 12.75 8.77
CA ALA A 71 -19.48 12.22 9.38
C ALA A 71 -18.87 13.24 10.36
N HIS A 72 -18.26 12.75 11.43
CA HIS A 72 -17.38 13.52 12.31
C HIS A 72 -15.94 13.38 11.80
N ILE A 73 -15.30 14.49 11.49
CA ILE A 73 -13.96 14.49 10.88
C ILE A 73 -12.92 14.91 11.92
N HIS A 74 -11.93 14.05 12.16
CA HIS A 74 -10.68 14.41 12.82
C HIS A 74 -9.61 14.72 11.78
N ASN A 75 -9.00 15.90 11.82
CA ASN A 75 -8.04 16.33 10.81
C ASN A 75 -7.03 17.33 11.43
N PRO A 76 -5.72 17.01 11.49
CA PRO A 76 -5.07 15.80 10.99
C PRO A 76 -5.23 14.58 11.93
N ALA A 77 -5.28 13.38 11.35
CA ALA A 77 -5.26 12.09 12.05
C ALA A 77 -4.04 11.27 11.63
N ASP A 78 -2.83 11.79 11.86
CA ASP A 78 -1.63 11.20 11.28
C ASP A 78 -1.27 9.81 11.85
N ILE A 79 -0.74 8.95 10.97
CA ILE A 79 -0.15 7.66 11.34
C ILE A 79 1.28 7.94 11.81
N GLU A 80 1.56 7.76 13.10
CA GLU A 80 2.86 8.17 13.69
C GLU A 80 4.05 7.41 13.07
N SER A 81 3.85 6.14 12.70
CA SER A 81 4.87 5.27 12.11
C SER A 81 5.13 5.48 10.61
N ILE A 82 4.37 6.35 9.93
CA ILE A 82 4.36 6.41 8.46
C ILE A 82 5.72 6.77 7.86
N ASP A 83 6.47 7.68 8.49
CA ASP A 83 7.78 8.09 8.00
C ASP A 83 8.81 6.96 8.17
N GLU A 84 8.72 6.18 9.26
CA GLU A 84 9.58 5.02 9.52
C GLU A 84 9.30 3.90 8.51
N ILE A 85 8.04 3.71 8.12
CA ILE A 85 7.66 2.80 7.03
C ILE A 85 8.29 3.23 5.71
N GLN A 86 8.16 4.51 5.34
CA GLN A 86 8.60 5.02 4.04
C GLN A 86 10.11 5.10 3.87
N GLN A 87 10.83 5.30 4.97
CA GLN A 87 12.29 5.46 4.96
C GLN A 87 13.03 4.17 5.32
N GLY A 88 12.31 3.16 5.81
CA GLY A 88 12.89 1.91 6.28
C GLY A 88 12.99 0.85 5.19
N ASP A 89 13.99 -0.01 5.29
CA ASP A 89 14.22 -1.12 4.35
C ASP A 89 13.50 -2.43 4.75
N ALA A 90 12.74 -2.39 5.84
CA ALA A 90 12.12 -3.60 6.41
C ALA A 90 11.13 -4.26 5.43
N GLU A 91 10.25 -3.47 4.81
CA GLU A 91 9.28 -3.98 3.83
C GLU A 91 10.00 -4.56 2.62
N TYR A 92 10.96 -3.83 2.06
CA TYR A 92 11.75 -4.30 0.91
C TYR A 92 12.45 -5.63 1.20
N LEU A 93 13.09 -5.79 2.36
CA LEU A 93 13.74 -7.05 2.73
C LEU A 93 12.73 -8.21 2.87
N VAL A 94 11.55 -7.95 3.45
CA VAL A 94 10.47 -8.94 3.57
C VAL A 94 10.00 -9.37 2.17
N GLU A 95 9.69 -8.42 1.29
CA GLU A 95 9.23 -8.67 -0.08
C GLU A 95 10.25 -9.47 -0.89
N LEU A 96 11.53 -9.09 -0.86
CA LEU A 96 12.60 -9.79 -1.55
C LEU A 96 12.73 -11.24 -1.08
N THR A 97 12.68 -11.45 0.25
CA THR A 97 12.81 -12.77 0.87
C THR A 97 11.62 -13.66 0.53
N GLU A 98 10.41 -13.11 0.63
CA GLU A 98 9.17 -13.80 0.29
C GLU A 98 9.07 -14.10 -1.20
N PHE A 99 9.44 -13.16 -2.08
CA PHE A 99 9.40 -13.34 -3.51
C PHE A 99 10.29 -14.51 -3.96
N LYS A 100 11.55 -14.56 -3.50
CA LYS A 100 12.48 -15.67 -3.86
C LYS A 100 11.89 -17.04 -3.53
N GLN A 101 11.25 -17.17 -2.37
CA GLN A 101 10.68 -18.43 -1.90
C GLN A 101 9.37 -18.75 -2.62
N ASN A 102 8.48 -17.76 -2.74
CA ASN A 102 7.15 -17.93 -3.30
C ASN A 102 7.19 -18.15 -4.81
N ILE A 103 8.09 -17.50 -5.55
CA ILE A 103 8.22 -17.73 -6.99
C ILE A 103 8.69 -19.16 -7.29
N ALA A 104 9.60 -19.72 -6.48
CA ALA A 104 10.02 -21.11 -6.62
C ALA A 104 8.87 -22.09 -6.35
N ASN A 105 8.07 -21.84 -5.31
CA ASN A 105 6.87 -22.62 -5.00
C ASN A 105 5.87 -22.56 -6.16
N TYR A 106 5.53 -21.36 -6.64
CA TYR A 106 4.63 -21.16 -7.77
C TYR A 106 5.11 -21.90 -9.04
N LEU A 107 6.39 -21.73 -9.41
CA LEU A 107 6.97 -22.38 -10.59
C LEU A 107 6.98 -23.92 -10.48
N SER A 108 7.03 -24.47 -9.27
CA SER A 108 6.98 -25.92 -9.04
C SER A 108 5.63 -26.54 -9.42
N GLU A 109 4.56 -25.75 -9.38
CA GLU A 109 3.21 -26.16 -9.74
C GLU A 109 2.94 -26.09 -11.26
N LEU A 110 3.83 -25.46 -12.03
CA LEU A 110 3.64 -25.27 -13.48
C LEU A 110 4.19 -26.44 -14.30
N HIS A 111 3.39 -26.93 -15.25
CA HIS A 111 3.77 -28.02 -16.14
C HIS A 111 4.29 -27.57 -17.51
N HIS A 112 4.03 -26.32 -17.92
CA HIS A 112 4.35 -25.79 -19.25
C HIS A 112 5.71 -25.08 -19.33
N THR A 113 6.48 -25.07 -18.25
CA THR A 113 7.83 -24.49 -18.19
C THR A 113 8.78 -25.45 -17.49
N LYS A 114 10.09 -25.32 -17.76
CA LYS A 114 11.17 -26.02 -17.06
C LYS A 114 11.85 -25.16 -15.99
N LEU A 115 11.51 -23.87 -15.90
CA LEU A 115 12.07 -22.97 -14.90
C LEU A 115 11.49 -23.30 -13.52
N ARG A 116 12.35 -23.43 -12.50
CA ARG A 116 11.93 -23.87 -11.15
C ARG A 116 12.37 -22.94 -10.03
N THR A 117 13.27 -22.01 -10.30
CA THR A 117 13.84 -21.12 -9.27
C THR A 117 14.00 -19.71 -9.82
N LEU A 118 14.14 -18.74 -8.91
CA LEU A 118 14.50 -17.37 -9.27
C LEU A 118 15.83 -17.31 -10.05
N ALA A 119 16.83 -18.10 -9.65
CA ALA A 119 18.08 -18.23 -10.40
C ALA A 119 17.88 -18.70 -11.86
N ASN A 120 16.89 -19.57 -12.14
CA ASN A 120 16.57 -19.94 -13.52
C ASN A 120 15.98 -18.76 -14.31
N LEU A 121 15.13 -17.93 -13.69
CA LEU A 121 14.60 -16.72 -14.31
C LEU A 121 15.71 -15.72 -14.62
N ILE A 122 16.60 -15.45 -13.66
CA ILE A 122 17.77 -14.57 -13.83
C ILE A 122 18.65 -15.05 -14.99
N HIS A 123 18.93 -16.36 -15.04
CA HIS A 123 19.72 -16.94 -16.12
C HIS A 123 19.01 -16.81 -17.48
N TYR A 124 17.71 -17.05 -17.52
CA TYR A 124 16.90 -16.91 -18.73
C TYR A 124 16.95 -15.46 -19.24
N ASN A 125 16.74 -14.47 -18.37
CA ASN A 125 16.80 -13.05 -18.73
C ASN A 125 18.18 -12.67 -19.27
N ASN A 126 19.24 -13.14 -18.62
CA ASN A 126 20.62 -12.92 -19.06
C ASN A 126 20.93 -13.53 -20.44
N LYS A 127 20.29 -14.66 -20.79
CA LYS A 127 20.43 -15.29 -22.10
C LYS A 127 19.62 -14.59 -23.19
N HIS A 128 18.53 -13.93 -22.82
CA HIS A 128 17.57 -13.30 -23.74
C HIS A 128 17.47 -11.78 -23.51
N LYS A 129 18.60 -11.11 -23.27
CA LYS A 129 18.64 -9.68 -22.92
C LYS A 129 17.87 -8.77 -23.89
N ALA A 130 17.96 -9.05 -25.19
CA ALA A 130 17.27 -8.26 -26.21
C ALA A 130 15.73 -8.40 -26.17
N LEU A 131 15.21 -9.45 -25.52
CA LEU A 131 13.79 -9.67 -25.32
C LEU A 131 13.33 -9.11 -23.95
N GLU A 132 14.13 -9.34 -22.90
CA GLU A 132 13.73 -9.09 -21.52
C GLU A 132 14.08 -7.68 -21.01
N PHE A 133 15.01 -6.99 -21.67
CA PHE A 133 15.46 -5.67 -21.26
C PHE A 133 15.21 -4.62 -22.34
N SER A 134 14.90 -3.40 -21.89
CA SER A 134 14.78 -2.22 -22.74
C SER A 134 15.88 -1.22 -22.44
N GLU A 135 16.08 -0.23 -23.31
CA GLU A 135 17.05 0.86 -23.07
C GLU A 135 16.73 1.64 -21.78
N TYR A 136 15.44 1.74 -21.41
CA TYR A 136 15.01 2.47 -20.21
C TYR A 136 15.06 1.65 -18.92
N MET A 137 15.07 0.32 -19.03
CA MET A 137 15.12 -0.62 -17.91
C MET A 137 16.06 -1.77 -18.29
N PRO A 138 17.39 -1.56 -18.19
CA PRO A 138 18.40 -2.46 -18.76
C PRO A 138 18.86 -3.58 -17.79
N ASP A 139 18.25 -3.69 -16.61
CA ASP A 139 18.66 -4.59 -15.54
C ASP A 139 17.48 -5.33 -14.88
N GLN A 140 17.82 -6.19 -13.91
CA GLN A 140 16.88 -6.97 -13.10
C GLN A 140 17.27 -6.92 -11.62
N ILE A 141 17.68 -5.75 -11.12
CA ILE A 141 18.28 -5.61 -9.79
C ILE A 141 17.43 -6.22 -8.67
N VAL A 142 16.10 -6.07 -8.72
CA VAL A 142 15.18 -6.64 -7.72
C VAL A 142 15.24 -8.18 -7.70
N PHE A 143 15.42 -8.84 -8.85
CA PHE A 143 15.58 -10.30 -8.89
C PHE A 143 16.93 -10.71 -8.28
N GLU A 144 17.98 -9.95 -8.56
CA GLU A 144 19.32 -10.22 -8.05
C GLU A 144 19.40 -10.00 -6.54
N ASP A 145 18.81 -8.92 -6.03
CA ASP A 145 18.66 -8.64 -4.60
C ASP A 145 17.84 -9.73 -3.91
N ALA A 146 16.70 -10.11 -4.47
CA ALA A 146 15.87 -11.19 -3.94
C ALA A 146 16.64 -12.51 -3.89
N GLN A 147 17.40 -12.83 -4.94
CA GLN A 147 18.23 -14.03 -5.01
C GLN A 147 19.29 -14.09 -3.89
N ASN A 148 19.77 -12.94 -3.41
CA ASN A 148 20.76 -12.84 -2.35
C ASN A 148 20.18 -13.00 -0.92
N THR A 149 18.85 -13.02 -0.77
CA THR A 149 18.22 -13.21 0.55
C THR A 149 18.44 -14.63 1.12
N THR A 150 18.39 -14.74 2.45
CA THR A 150 18.73 -15.96 3.20
C THR A 150 17.51 -16.78 3.63
N GLY A 151 16.28 -16.35 3.27
CA GLY A 151 15.04 -17.07 3.51
C GLY A 151 14.38 -16.79 4.87
N TYR A 152 13.25 -17.46 5.15
CA TYR A 152 12.38 -17.15 6.29
C TYR A 152 12.98 -17.37 7.68
N ASN A 153 14.03 -18.19 7.81
CA ASN A 153 14.60 -18.51 9.11
C ASN A 153 15.72 -17.56 9.52
N SER A 154 16.05 -16.56 8.68
CA SER A 154 17.08 -15.58 9.02
C SER A 154 16.57 -14.62 10.09
N LEU A 155 17.49 -14.19 10.97
CA LEU A 155 17.16 -13.22 12.01
C LEU A 155 16.77 -11.88 11.38
N GLU A 156 17.40 -11.54 10.26
CA GLU A 156 17.14 -10.32 9.49
C GLU A 156 15.70 -10.31 8.95
N TYR A 157 15.23 -11.40 8.34
CA TYR A 157 13.84 -11.50 7.85
C TYR A 157 12.84 -11.41 9.01
N GLN A 158 13.07 -12.16 10.10
CA GLN A 158 12.15 -12.16 11.23
C GLN A 158 12.07 -10.79 11.92
N ALA A 159 13.20 -10.09 12.04
CA ALA A 159 13.24 -8.74 12.59
C ALA A 159 12.57 -7.71 11.66
N ALA A 160 12.77 -7.83 10.34
CA ALA A 160 12.12 -6.98 9.35
C ALA A 160 10.61 -7.19 9.35
N LEU A 161 10.14 -8.44 9.33
CA LEU A 161 8.71 -8.77 9.41
C LEU A 161 8.08 -8.25 10.71
N ALA A 162 8.72 -8.44 11.85
CA ALA A 162 8.25 -7.90 13.12
C ALA A 162 8.16 -6.37 13.11
N THR A 163 9.12 -5.70 12.46
CA THR A 163 9.12 -4.25 12.27
C THR A 163 7.95 -3.80 11.40
N CYS A 164 7.77 -4.42 10.24
CA CYS A 164 6.63 -4.19 9.35
C CYS A 164 5.30 -4.30 10.10
N LEU A 165 5.06 -5.43 10.77
CA LEU A 165 3.80 -5.67 11.49
C LEU A 165 3.60 -4.68 12.65
N ARG A 166 4.65 -4.36 13.41
CA ARG A 166 4.59 -3.36 14.49
C ARG A 166 4.18 -1.99 13.95
N LEU A 167 4.85 -1.54 12.89
CA LEU A 167 4.67 -0.21 12.30
C LEU A 167 3.34 -0.07 11.56
N GLY A 168 2.91 -1.07 10.80
CA GLY A 168 1.64 -1.03 10.07
C GLY A 168 0.43 -1.16 11.01
N ARG A 169 0.52 -2.03 12.03
CA ARG A 169 -0.58 -2.35 12.95
C ARG A 169 -0.51 -1.54 14.24
N THR A 170 0.11 -2.11 15.27
CA THR A 170 0.03 -1.65 16.67
C THR A 170 0.55 -0.24 16.93
N GLN A 171 1.52 0.23 16.13
CA GLN A 171 2.05 1.60 16.23
C GLN A 171 1.59 2.49 15.07
N GLY A 172 0.90 1.91 14.09
CA GLY A 172 0.36 2.61 12.93
C GLY A 172 -1.14 2.77 13.02
N ILE A 173 -1.86 2.06 12.15
CA ILE A 173 -3.30 2.23 11.94
C ILE A 173 -4.07 2.04 13.24
N ASP A 174 -3.80 0.98 14.00
CA ASP A 174 -4.54 0.68 15.24
C ASP A 174 -4.38 1.81 16.25
N ARG A 175 -3.15 2.27 16.45
CA ARG A 175 -2.82 3.33 17.40
C ARG A 175 -3.54 4.62 17.06
N THR A 176 -3.55 5.02 15.79
CA THR A 176 -4.21 6.25 15.35
C THR A 176 -5.73 6.13 15.48
N LEU A 177 -6.32 5.00 15.09
CA LEU A 177 -7.76 4.76 15.25
C LEU A 177 -8.17 4.80 16.72
N GLU A 178 -7.41 4.19 17.63
CA GLU A 178 -7.68 4.19 19.07
C GLU A 178 -7.52 5.58 19.69
N LYS A 179 -6.40 6.25 19.41
CA LYS A 179 -6.06 7.57 19.99
C LYS A 179 -7.15 8.61 19.74
N TYR A 180 -7.76 8.57 18.56
CA TYR A 180 -8.76 9.53 18.15
C TYR A 180 -10.19 8.97 18.13
N ASN A 181 -10.37 7.72 18.58
CA ASN A 181 -11.64 6.99 18.56
C ASN A 181 -12.32 7.07 17.18
N LEU A 182 -11.64 6.56 16.15
CA LEU A 182 -12.08 6.61 14.76
C LEU A 182 -12.55 5.24 14.27
N ASP A 183 -13.52 5.25 13.36
CA ASP A 183 -13.99 4.08 12.62
C ASP A 183 -13.06 3.74 11.44
N ALA A 184 -12.51 4.77 10.79
CA ALA A 184 -11.62 4.61 9.64
C ALA A 184 -10.69 5.82 9.44
N LEU A 185 -9.60 5.58 8.73
CA LEU A 185 -8.69 6.60 8.23
C LEU A 185 -8.92 6.83 6.74
N ILE A 186 -8.80 8.09 6.35
CA ILE A 186 -8.82 8.57 4.98
C ILE A 186 -7.40 8.99 4.62
N MET A 187 -6.88 8.43 3.53
CA MET A 187 -5.54 8.63 3.00
C MET A 187 -5.64 9.05 1.53
N THR A 188 -4.61 9.72 0.98
CA THR A 188 -4.65 10.29 -0.38
C THR A 188 -3.36 10.06 -1.18
N GLY A 189 -3.41 9.97 -2.51
CA GLY A 189 -2.19 9.76 -3.31
C GLY A 189 -1.47 8.41 -3.15
N ASP A 190 -0.34 8.27 -3.84
CA ASP A 190 0.21 6.96 -4.22
C ASP A 190 0.81 6.13 -3.08
N SER A 191 1.31 6.79 -2.04
CA SER A 191 1.93 6.13 -0.87
C SER A 191 0.94 5.82 0.26
N ALA A 192 -0.31 6.26 0.11
CA ALA A 192 -1.40 5.99 1.06
C ALA A 192 -1.58 4.51 1.43
N PRO A 193 -1.50 3.52 0.50
CA PRO A 193 -1.82 2.16 0.85
C PRO A 193 -0.74 1.44 1.67
N SER A 194 0.51 1.95 1.74
CA SER A 194 1.65 1.20 2.30
C SER A 194 1.42 0.70 3.72
N ALA A 195 0.97 1.57 4.65
CA ALA A 195 0.74 1.16 6.03
C ALA A 195 -0.33 0.05 6.15
N ALA A 196 -1.39 0.14 5.35
CA ALA A 196 -2.47 -0.83 5.37
C ALA A 196 -2.10 -2.12 4.64
N ALA A 197 -1.30 -2.05 3.58
CA ALA A 197 -0.77 -3.20 2.86
C ALA A 197 0.15 -4.03 3.76
N ILE A 198 1.12 -3.38 4.42
CA ILE A 198 2.00 -3.98 5.43
C ILE A 198 1.19 -4.60 6.57
N ALA A 199 0.15 -3.90 7.04
CA ALA A 199 -0.71 -4.40 8.10
C ALA A 199 -1.56 -5.61 7.66
N GLY A 200 -1.77 -5.82 6.35
CA GLY A 200 -2.75 -6.76 5.84
C GLY A 200 -4.19 -6.33 6.15
N TYR A 201 -4.44 -5.01 6.19
CA TYR A 201 -5.72 -4.40 6.53
C TYR A 201 -6.51 -4.02 5.27
N PRO A 202 -7.85 -3.86 5.37
CA PRO A 202 -8.66 -3.49 4.23
C PRO A 202 -8.30 -2.09 3.72
N ILE A 203 -8.28 -1.94 2.40
CA ILE A 203 -8.11 -0.67 1.70
C ILE A 203 -9.18 -0.56 0.62
N MET A 204 -9.85 0.59 0.56
CA MET A 204 -10.83 0.91 -0.48
C MET A 204 -10.50 2.24 -1.12
N SER A 205 -10.34 2.26 -2.44
CA SER A 205 -10.18 3.50 -3.21
C SER A 205 -11.51 3.92 -3.84
N VAL A 206 -11.87 5.19 -3.68
CA VAL A 206 -13.07 5.80 -4.24
C VAL A 206 -12.66 6.99 -5.11
N PRO A 207 -12.98 6.98 -6.41
CA PRO A 207 -12.74 8.12 -7.28
C PRO A 207 -13.49 9.36 -6.79
N LEU A 208 -12.81 10.50 -6.72
CA LEU A 208 -13.39 11.79 -6.36
C LEU A 208 -13.63 12.68 -7.56
N GLY A 209 -12.73 12.63 -8.54
CA GLY A 209 -12.84 13.48 -9.71
C GLY A 209 -11.54 13.55 -10.50
N TYR A 210 -11.36 14.69 -11.17
CA TYR A 210 -10.24 14.95 -12.03
C TYR A 210 -9.56 16.25 -11.64
N LEU A 211 -8.24 16.27 -11.68
CA LEU A 211 -7.45 17.47 -11.42
C LEU A 211 -7.70 18.53 -12.48
N THR A 212 -7.79 19.78 -12.04
CA THR A 212 -7.73 20.95 -12.92
C THR A 212 -6.27 21.29 -13.22
N GLU A 213 -6.02 21.96 -14.34
CA GLU A 213 -4.69 22.46 -14.67
C GLU A 213 -4.22 23.48 -13.62
N ASN A 214 -2.99 23.34 -13.15
CA ASN A 214 -2.31 24.33 -12.33
C ASN A 214 -0.93 24.63 -12.94
N ASN A 215 -0.62 25.93 -13.07
CA ASN A 215 0.65 26.42 -13.60
C ASN A 215 1.69 26.73 -12.49
N GLY A 216 1.44 26.30 -11.26
CA GLY A 216 2.36 26.40 -10.14
C GLY A 216 3.55 25.43 -10.20
N ILE A 217 4.33 25.40 -9.11
CA ILE A 217 5.55 24.57 -8.98
C ILE A 217 5.25 23.07 -9.17
N ASN A 218 4.01 22.65 -8.86
CA ASN A 218 3.54 21.27 -9.00
C ASN A 218 2.51 21.19 -10.12
N LYS A 219 2.97 21.32 -11.38
CA LYS A 219 2.10 21.26 -12.54
C LYS A 219 1.26 19.98 -12.51
N THR A 220 -0.05 20.16 -12.48
CA THR A 220 -1.01 19.07 -12.62
C THR A 220 -1.31 18.85 -14.09
N ILE A 221 -1.39 17.59 -14.50
CA ILE A 221 -1.93 17.24 -15.81
C ILE A 221 -3.45 17.30 -15.67
N ALA A 222 -4.07 18.27 -16.34
CA ALA A 222 -5.52 18.39 -16.35
C ALA A 222 -6.18 17.08 -16.79
N GLY A 223 -7.25 16.67 -16.12
CA GLY A 223 -7.94 15.42 -16.41
C GLY A 223 -7.31 14.18 -15.77
N THR A 224 -6.28 14.32 -14.93
CA THR A 224 -5.76 13.21 -14.11
C THR A 224 -6.80 12.83 -13.06
N PRO A 225 -7.23 11.56 -12.97
CA PRO A 225 -8.18 11.15 -11.93
C PRO A 225 -7.51 11.15 -10.56
N TYR A 226 -8.25 11.52 -9.53
CA TYR A 226 -7.83 11.40 -8.13
C TYR A 226 -8.95 10.83 -7.27
N GLY A 227 -8.60 10.34 -6.07
CA GLY A 227 -9.54 9.67 -5.18
C GLY A 227 -9.16 9.70 -3.70
N LEU A 228 -10.05 9.15 -2.88
CA LEU A 228 -9.82 8.88 -1.47
C LEU A 228 -9.54 7.40 -1.27
N LEU A 229 -8.56 7.10 -0.42
CA LEU A 229 -8.38 5.77 0.12
C LEU A 229 -8.95 5.74 1.54
N PHE A 230 -9.72 4.70 1.84
CA PHE A 230 -10.21 4.41 3.19
C PHE A 230 -9.53 3.14 3.69
N THR A 231 -9.11 3.16 4.95
CA THR A 231 -8.64 1.97 5.67
C THR A 231 -9.21 1.92 7.07
N GLY A 232 -9.32 0.72 7.62
CA GLY A 232 -9.82 0.45 8.96
C GLY A 232 -9.05 -0.71 9.59
N ARG A 233 -9.55 -1.23 10.70
CA ARG A 233 -9.00 -2.44 11.33
C ARG A 233 -9.30 -3.68 10.49
N ALA A 234 -8.57 -4.77 10.76
CA ALA A 234 -8.86 -6.10 10.24
C ALA A 234 -10.25 -6.63 10.64
#